data_AF-A0AAD5IA34-F1
#
_entry.id   AF-A0AAD5IA34-F1
#
_cell.length_a   1.000
_cell.length_b   1.000
_cell.length_c   1.000
_cell.angle_alpha   90.00
_cell.angle_beta   90.00
_cell.angle_gamma   90.00
#
_symmetry.space_group_name_H-M   'P 1'
#
loop_
_entity.id
_entity.type
_entity.pdbx_description
1 polymer ?
#
loop_
_entity_poly.entity_id
_entity_poly.type
_entity_poly.pdbx_seq_one_letter_code
_entity_poly.pdbx_strand_id
1 'polypeptide(L)'
;MGGGDLIEIENVIKYARCIGLLFQAVDDILDMTKSSKELGKTARKDLVSDKATCPKLMGIENAKKFAGDLPSQAIQELAYFEVKKAAP
;
A
#
# COMPACT_ATOMS: atom_id res chain seq x y z
N MET A 1 -16.68 -7.15 -17.82
CA MET A 1 -15.55 -6.20 -17.78
C MET A 1 -15.97 -4.91 -18.49
N GLY A 2 -15.36 -3.76 -18.15
CA GLY A 2 -15.83 -2.42 -18.55
C GLY A 2 -15.29 -1.85 -19.87
N GLY A 3 -14.49 -2.60 -20.64
CA GLY A 3 -14.03 -2.17 -21.97
C GLY A 3 -12.93 -1.10 -22.02
N GLY A 4 -12.17 -0.92 -20.92
CA GLY A 4 -11.08 0.07 -20.87
C GLY A 4 -9.94 -0.23 -21.83
N ASP A 5 -9.28 0.84 -22.31
CA ASP A 5 -8.12 0.73 -23.19
C ASP A 5 -6.85 0.27 -22.44
N LEU A 6 -5.79 -0.07 -23.17
CA LEU A 6 -4.56 -0.59 -22.57
C LEU A 6 -3.90 0.40 -21.60
N ILE A 7 -4.03 1.71 -21.85
CA ILE A 7 -3.45 2.75 -21.00
C ILE A 7 -4.26 2.84 -19.70
N GLU A 8 -5.58 2.80 -19.81
CA GLU A 8 -6.49 2.77 -18.67
C GLU A 8 -6.25 1.54 -17.78
N ILE A 9 -6.09 0.37 -18.39
CA ILE A 9 -5.76 -0.87 -17.66
C ILE A 9 -4.42 -0.74 -16.94
N GLU A 10 -3.38 -0.26 -17.62
CA GLU A 10 -2.04 -0.10 -17.03
C GLU A 10 -2.07 0.89 -15.84
N ASN A 11 -2.77 2.01 -15.96
CA ASN A 11 -2.89 3.00 -14.89
C ASN A 11 -3.63 2.44 -13.67
N VAL A 12 -4.72 1.69 -13.89
CA VAL A 12 -5.43 1.00 -12.80
C VAL A 12 -4.55 -0.07 -12.14
N ILE A 13 -3.73 -0.79 -12.91
CA ILE A 13 -2.77 -1.75 -12.35
C ILE A 13 -1.75 -1.06 -11.45
N LYS A 14 -1.18 0.08 -11.89
CA LYS A 14 -0.22 0.84 -11.08
C LYS A 14 -0.87 1.39 -9.80
N TYR A 15 -2.07 1.97 -9.92
CA TYR A 15 -2.87 2.36 -8.76
C TYR A 15 -3.06 1.20 -7.77
N ALA A 16 -3.53 0.05 -8.26
CA ALA A 16 -3.78 -1.12 -7.42
C ALA A 16 -2.50 -1.64 -6.74
N ARG A 17 -1.35 -1.59 -7.43
CA ARG A 17 -0.04 -1.93 -6.85
C ARG A 17 0.33 -0.99 -5.71
N CYS A 18 0.18 0.32 -5.88
CA CYS A 18 0.46 1.29 -4.81
C CYS A 18 -0.41 1.05 -3.58
N ILE A 19 -1.71 0.82 -3.77
CA ILE A 19 -2.63 0.53 -2.65
C ILE A 19 -2.32 -0.81 -1.98
N GLY A 20 -2.01 -1.85 -2.75
CA GLY A 20 -1.63 -3.15 -2.21
C GLY A 20 -0.35 -3.08 -1.38
N LEU A 21 0.67 -2.36 -1.87
CA LEU A 21 1.91 -2.11 -1.14
C LEU A 21 1.68 -1.29 0.13
N LEU A 22 0.80 -0.29 0.08
CA LEU A 22 0.44 0.53 1.22
C LEU A 22 -0.18 -0.32 2.32
N PHE A 23 -1.14 -1.18 1.96
CA PHE A 23 -1.80 -2.06 2.90
C PHE A 23 -0.80 -2.97 3.61
N GLN A 24 0.11 -3.60 2.86
CA GLN A 24 1.14 -4.47 3.44
C GLN A 24 2.12 -3.70 4.33
N ALA A 25 2.58 -2.52 3.90
CA ALA A 25 3.50 -1.71 4.68
C ALA A 25 2.88 -1.26 6.01
N VAL A 26 1.61 -0.87 6.00
CA VAL A 26 0.88 -0.49 7.22
C VAL A 26 0.66 -1.70 8.13
N ASP A 27 0.29 -2.87 7.59
CA ASP A 27 0.13 -4.11 8.36
C ASP A 27 1.45 -4.49 9.06
N ASP A 28 2.57 -4.49 8.33
CA ASP A 28 3.90 -4.77 8.88
C ASP A 28 4.32 -3.76 9.98
N ILE A 29 4.00 -2.47 9.78
CA ILE A 29 4.28 -1.42 10.78
C ILE A 29 3.45 -1.65 12.04
N LEU A 30 2.16 -1.98 11.89
CA LEU A 30 1.26 -2.23 13.02
C LEU A 30 1.69 -3.46 13.80
N ASP A 31 2.06 -4.54 13.11
CA ASP A 31 2.57 -5.77 13.73
C ASP A 31 3.86 -5.56 14.52
N MET A 32 4.73 -4.63 14.09
CA MET A 32 5.97 -4.31 14.81
C MET A 32 5.81 -3.30 15.94
N THR A 33 4.82 -2.40 15.87
CA THR A 33 4.69 -1.27 16.83
C THR A 33 3.65 -1.49 17.91
N LYS A 34 2.63 -2.31 17.67
CA LYS A 34 1.55 -2.53 18.64
C LYS A 34 1.73 -3.83 19.40
N SER A 35 1.41 -3.78 20.69
CA SER A 35 1.31 -5.01 21.50
C SER A 35 0.05 -5.80 21.12
N SER A 36 0.06 -7.12 21.36
CA SER A 36 -1.08 -8.03 21.15
C SER A 36 -2.42 -7.54 21.73
N LYS A 37 -2.36 -6.62 22.69
CA LYS A 37 -3.52 -6.09 23.41
C LYS A 37 -4.27 -5.01 22.61
N GLU A 38 -3.59 -4.28 21.73
CA GLU A 38 -4.17 -3.15 20.96
C GLU A 38 -4.69 -3.55 19.57
N LEU A 39 -4.25 -4.70 19.04
CA LEU A 39 -4.64 -5.20 17.72
C LEU A 39 -5.85 -6.15 17.75
N GLY A 40 -6.34 -6.54 18.92
CA GLY A 40 -7.49 -7.47 19.06
C GLY A 40 -7.22 -8.90 18.56
N LYS A 41 -5.98 -9.21 18.17
CA LYS A 41 -5.45 -10.53 17.85
C LYS A 41 -4.12 -10.68 18.58
N THR A 42 -3.72 -11.91 18.90
CA THR A 42 -2.34 -12.19 19.35
C THR A 42 -1.39 -11.50 18.37
N ALA A 43 -0.60 -10.49 18.79
CA ALA A 43 0.41 -9.87 17.93
C ALA A 43 1.24 -11.03 17.41
N ARG A 44 1.08 -11.29 16.12
CA ARG A 44 1.16 -12.64 15.62
C ARG A 44 2.62 -12.97 15.53
N LYS A 45 3.15 -13.71 16.51
CA LYS A 45 4.12 -14.80 16.33
C LYS A 45 5.40 -14.51 15.50
N ASP A 46 5.74 -13.25 15.23
CA ASP A 46 6.71 -12.88 14.19
C ASP A 46 8.03 -12.33 14.74
N LEU A 47 8.33 -12.62 16.01
CA LEU A 47 9.73 -12.75 16.43
C LEU A 47 10.34 -14.10 15.99
N VAL A 48 9.52 -15.04 15.50
CA VAL A 48 9.94 -16.42 15.19
C VAL A 48 9.93 -16.74 13.70
N SER A 49 9.29 -15.92 12.85
CA SER A 49 9.38 -16.07 11.40
C SER A 49 10.47 -15.14 10.86
N ASP A 50 11.43 -15.69 10.11
CA ASP A 50 12.48 -14.91 9.45
C ASP A 50 11.94 -14.15 8.22
N LYS A 51 10.71 -13.65 8.32
CA LYS A 51 9.99 -12.99 7.25
C LYS A 51 10.64 -11.64 7.01
N ALA A 52 10.88 -11.32 5.74
CA ALA A 52 11.33 -9.99 5.34
C ALA A 52 10.11 -9.06 5.34
N THR A 53 9.95 -8.26 6.40
CA THR A 53 8.91 -7.23 6.51
C THR A 53 9.46 -5.86 6.16
N CYS A 54 8.58 -4.92 5.78
CA CYS A 54 8.98 -3.57 5.36
C CYS A 54 9.85 -2.87 6.44
N PRO A 55 9.48 -2.82 7.72
CA PRO A 55 10.32 -2.17 8.72
C PRO A 55 11.59 -2.95 9.07
N LYS A 56 11.64 -4.27 8.89
CA LYS A 56 12.87 -5.07 9.07
C LYS A 56 13.90 -4.79 7.98
N LEU A 57 13.46 -4.49 6.76
CA LEU A 57 14.33 -4.22 5.61
C LEU A 57 14.89 -2.78 5.58
N MET A 58 14.06 -1.78 5.87
CA MET A 58 14.45 -0.37 5.71
C MET A 58 14.44 0.45 7.01
N GLY A 59 14.01 -0.15 8.12
CA GLY A 59 13.82 0.56 9.39
C GLY A 59 12.44 1.21 9.51
N ILE A 60 11.94 1.36 10.74
CA ILE A 60 10.56 1.78 11.02
C ILE A 60 10.22 3.17 10.49
N GLU A 61 11.15 4.13 10.58
CA GLU A 61 10.92 5.49 10.11
C GLU A 61 10.86 5.56 8.57
N ASN A 62 11.73 4.81 7.88
CA ASN A 62 11.70 4.71 6.43
C ASN A 62 10.47 3.94 5.95
N ALA A 63 10.01 2.91 6.67
CA ALA A 63 8.78 2.19 6.34
C ALA A 63 7.55 3.11 6.46
N LYS A 64 7.48 3.95 7.51
CA LYS A 64 6.43 4.96 7.64
C LYS A 64 6.47 5.99 6.52
N LYS A 65 7.67 6.48 6.15
CA LYS A 65 7.83 7.41 5.03
C LYS A 65 7.39 6.77 3.72
N PHE A 66 7.85 5.56 3.44
CA PHE A 66 7.47 4.78 2.26
C PHE A 66 5.95 4.59 2.18
N ALA A 67 5.31 4.19 3.29
CA ALA A 67 3.86 4.11 3.37
C ALA A 67 3.18 5.47 3.15
N GLY A 68 3.76 6.56 3.64
CA GLY A 68 3.26 7.93 3.44
C GLY A 68 3.32 8.42 1.99
N ASP A 69 4.30 7.95 1.20
CA ASP A 69 4.49 8.37 -0.19
C ASP A 69 3.56 7.63 -1.19
N LEU A 70 3.11 6.42 -0.85
CA LEU A 70 2.29 5.57 -1.71
C LEU A 70 0.89 6.14 -2.07
N PRO A 71 0.15 6.80 -1.15
CA PRO A 71 -1.13 7.45 -1.48
C PRO A 71 -1.00 8.48 -2.60
N SER A 72 0.02 9.35 -2.53
CA SER A 72 0.24 10.38 -3.55
C SER A 72 0.58 9.77 -4.91
N GLN A 73 1.40 8.71 -4.94
CA GLN A 73 1.69 7.96 -6.16
C GLN A 73 0.43 7.30 -6.72
N ALA A 74 -0.39 6.67 -5.88
CA ALA A 74 -1.65 6.06 -6.31
C ALA A 74 -2.58 7.10 -6.95
N ILE A 75 -2.78 8.26 -6.31
CA ILE A 75 -3.62 9.33 -6.84
C ILE A 75 -3.08 9.86 -8.18
N GLN A 76 -1.76 9.96 -8.33
CA GLN A 76 -1.14 10.40 -9.57
C GLN A 76 -1.45 9.46 -10.76
N GLU A 77 -1.50 8.15 -10.53
CA GLU A 77 -1.87 7.17 -11.57
C GLU A 77 -3.34 7.34 -12.02
N LEU A 78 -4.20 7.88 -11.16
CA LEU A 78 -5.60 8.16 -11.49
C LEU A 78 -5.81 9.49 -12.22
N ALA A 79 -4.81 10.39 -12.25
CA ALA A 79 -4.92 11.70 -12.90
C ALA A 79 -5.26 11.60 -14.40
N TYR A 80 -4.87 10.49 -15.04
CA TYR A 80 -5.24 10.20 -16.43
C TYR A 80 -6.76 10.14 -16.65
N PHE A 81 -7.52 9.68 -15.66
CA PHE A 81 -8.98 9.54 -15.77
C PHE A 81 -9.74 10.86 -15.57
N GLU A 82 -9.16 11.82 -14.83
CA GLU A 82 -9.76 13.14 -14.61
C GLU A 82 -9.84 13.96 -15.91
N VAL A 83 -8.89 13.75 -16.85
CA VAL A 83 -8.84 14.48 -18.13
C VAL A 83 -9.89 13.97 -19.12
N LYS A 84 -10.29 12.69 -19.05
CA LYS A 84 -11.28 12.09 -19.97
C LYS A 84 -12.74 12.19 -19.50
N LYS A 85 -13.01 12.55 -18.23
CA LYS A 85 -14.37 12.76 -17.70
C LYS A 85 -14.73 14.25 -17.62
N ALA A 86 -14.71 14.93 -18.77
CA ALA A 86 -15.36 16.22 -18.95
C ALA A 86 -15.95 16.33 -20.36
N ALA A 87 -16.68 15.30 -20.79
CA ALA A 87 -17.61 15.41 -21.90
C ALA A 87 -18.94 14.76 -21.47
N PRO A 88 -20.05 15.52 -21.41
CA PRO A 88 -21.38 14.99 -21.18
C PRO A 88 -21.85 14.07 -22.33
#